data_AF-A0A349KV07-F1
#
_entry.id   AF-A0A349KV07-F1
#
_cell.length_a   1.000
_cell.length_b   1.000
_cell.length_c   1.000
_cell.angle_alpha   90.00
_cell.angle_beta   90.00
_cell.angle_gamma   90.00
#
_symmetry.space_group_name_H-M   'P 1'
#
loop_
_entity.id
_entity.type
_entity.pdbx_description
1 polymer ?
#
loop_
_entity_poly.entity_id
_entity_poly.type
_entity_poly.pdbx_seq_one_letter_code
_entity_poly.pdbx_strand_id
1 'polypeptide(L)'
;MTITTQFMRRFAAAALVTTCVAASAYAQSVSFVEPADGATVSSPFKVKFAVSGMEVKPAGAVAPNVGHHHLLINAEPVKAGEVVPADATH
;
A
#
# COMPACT_ATOMS: atom_id res chain seq x y z
N MET A 1 15.56 -61.26 39.63
CA MET A 1 16.59 -60.20 39.62
C MET A 1 16.23 -59.25 38.49
N THR A 2 15.25 -58.37 38.74
CA THR A 2 15.42 -56.90 38.90
C THR A 2 15.69 -56.18 37.57
N ILE A 3 14.76 -55.27 37.21
CA ILE A 3 15.03 -53.93 36.60
C ILE A 3 15.43 -53.98 35.10
N THR A 4 14.93 -53.21 34.13
CA THR A 4 14.12 -51.98 34.06
C THR A 4 13.98 -51.68 32.55
N THR A 5 12.77 -51.60 32.01
CA THR A 5 12.15 -50.31 31.58
C THR A 5 12.35 -50.00 30.09
N GLN A 6 11.22 -50.11 29.38
CA GLN A 6 10.74 -49.17 28.36
C GLN A 6 11.79 -48.55 27.43
N PHE A 7 11.77 -48.90 26.16
CA PHE A 7 11.70 -47.89 25.09
C PHE A 7 11.14 -48.51 23.82
N MET A 8 9.90 -49.01 23.93
CA MET A 8 9.10 -49.29 22.75
C MET A 8 8.41 -47.98 22.31
N ARG A 9 8.58 -47.67 21.02
CA ARG A 9 7.80 -46.75 20.19
C ARG A 9 8.09 -45.25 20.34
N ARG A 10 7.87 -44.61 19.19
CA ARG A 10 7.65 -43.18 18.93
C ARG A 10 8.95 -42.43 18.59
N PHE A 11 9.11 -41.68 17.51
CA PHE A 11 8.22 -41.05 16.54
C PHE A 11 9.02 -40.97 15.22
N ALA A 12 8.61 -41.62 14.13
CA ALA A 12 7.87 -40.98 13.03
C ALA A 12 8.13 -39.48 12.84
N ALA A 13 8.78 -39.15 11.72
CA ALA A 13 8.63 -37.92 10.93
C ALA A 13 8.84 -36.57 11.66
N ALA A 14 10.01 -35.97 11.45
CA ALA A 14 10.19 -34.53 11.56
C ALA A 14 10.69 -33.97 10.22
N ALA A 15 9.88 -34.11 9.17
CA ALA A 15 9.95 -33.19 8.04
C ALA A 15 9.22 -31.91 8.48
N LEU A 16 9.94 -31.03 9.17
CA LEU A 16 9.42 -29.72 9.51
C LEU A 16 9.39 -28.90 8.22
N VAL A 17 8.22 -28.91 7.59
CA VAL A 17 7.83 -28.03 6.49
C VAL A 17 8.11 -26.60 6.92
N THR A 18 9.20 -26.01 6.39
CA THR A 18 9.42 -24.57 6.43
C THR A 18 8.35 -23.92 5.57
N THR A 19 7.21 -23.59 6.18
CA THR A 19 6.19 -22.78 5.54
C THR A 19 6.77 -21.40 5.28
N CYS A 20 7.12 -21.13 4.03
CA CYS A 20 7.35 -19.78 3.53
C CYS A 20 6.06 -18.97 3.74
N VAL A 21 5.96 -18.22 4.84
CA VAL A 21 4.98 -17.16 4.94
C VAL A 21 5.52 -16.02 4.09
N ALA A 22 5.27 -16.08 2.78
CA ALA A 22 5.32 -14.90 1.95
C ALA A 22 4.15 -14.01 2.39
N ALA A 23 4.40 -13.12 3.35
CA ALA A 23 3.48 -12.04 3.64
C ALA A 23 3.33 -11.25 2.34
N SER A 24 2.16 -11.32 1.71
CA SER A 24 1.82 -10.42 0.63
C SER A 24 1.79 -9.02 1.24
N ALA A 25 2.86 -8.26 1.11
CA ALA A 25 2.77 -6.82 1.25
C ALA A 25 1.68 -6.40 0.24
N TYR A 26 0.51 -5.99 0.73
CA TYR A 26 -0.50 -5.39 -0.13
C TYR A 26 0.18 -4.18 -0.78
N ALA A 27 0.51 -4.28 -2.06
CA ALA A 27 1.17 -3.21 -2.77
C ALA A 27 0.24 -1.98 -2.73
N GLN A 28 0.71 -0.92 -2.08
CA GLN A 28 -0.03 0.33 -2.00
C GLN A 28 0.12 1.08 -3.32
N SER A 29 -0.99 1.51 -3.91
CA SER A 29 -0.96 2.24 -5.17
C SER A 29 -2.10 3.22 -5.30
N VAL A 30 -1.85 4.28 -6.09
CA VAL A 30 -2.84 5.25 -6.53
C VAL A 30 -2.94 5.16 -8.05
N SER A 31 -4.13 5.31 -8.60
CA SER A 31 -4.35 5.29 -10.05
C SER A 31 -5.40 6.31 -10.47
N PHE A 32 -5.33 6.71 -11.75
CA PHE A 32 -6.36 7.49 -12.42
C PHE A 32 -7.40 6.53 -13.01
N VAL A 33 -8.66 6.71 -12.61
CA VAL A 33 -9.82 6.04 -13.20
C VAL A 33 -10.39 6.90 -14.32
N GLU A 34 -10.45 8.22 -14.10
CA GLU A 34 -10.84 9.22 -15.09
C GLU A 34 -9.94 10.45 -14.94
N PRO A 35 -9.56 11.13 -16.04
CA PRO A 35 -9.79 10.72 -17.43
C PRO A 35 -8.98 9.46 -17.80
N ALA A 36 -9.40 8.76 -18.86
CA ALA A 36 -8.63 7.63 -19.40
C ALA A 36 -7.30 8.13 -19.99
N ASP A 37 -6.31 7.25 -20.03
CA ASP A 37 -5.02 7.56 -20.67
C ASP A 37 -5.22 7.98 -22.13
N GLY A 38 -4.54 9.06 -22.54
CA GLY A 38 -4.68 9.67 -23.86
C GLY A 38 -5.98 10.43 -24.14
N ALA A 39 -6.90 10.54 -23.17
CA ALA A 39 -8.15 11.29 -23.37
C ALA A 39 -7.90 12.78 -23.60
N THR A 40 -8.61 13.36 -24.57
CA THR A 40 -8.71 14.81 -24.73
C THR A 40 -9.87 15.32 -23.88
N VAL A 41 -9.61 16.29 -23.01
CA VAL A 41 -10.60 16.88 -22.10
C VAL A 41 -10.77 18.37 -22.36
N SER A 42 -11.94 18.92 -22.03
CA SER A 42 -12.21 20.36 -22.03
C SER A 42 -12.60 20.80 -20.63
N SER A 43 -12.17 22.00 -20.22
CA SER A 43 -12.44 22.51 -18.89
C SER A 43 -13.91 22.98 -18.74
N PRO A 44 -14.58 22.71 -17.60
CA PRO A 44 -14.12 21.87 -16.49
C PRO A 44 -14.26 20.38 -16.80
N PHE A 45 -13.33 19.57 -16.30
CA PHE A 45 -13.40 18.11 -16.40
C PHE A 45 -13.27 17.45 -15.03
N LYS A 46 -13.74 16.20 -14.96
CA LYS A 46 -13.69 15.39 -13.74
C LYS A 46 -12.40 14.58 -13.71
N VAL A 47 -11.79 14.51 -12.54
CA VAL A 47 -10.71 13.58 -12.24
C VAL A 47 -11.18 12.62 -11.15
N LYS A 48 -10.92 11.33 -11.34
CA LYS A 48 -11.30 10.28 -10.40
C LYS A 48 -10.07 9.45 -10.06
N PHE A 49 -9.71 9.45 -8.78
CA PHE A 49 -8.63 8.64 -8.24
C PHE A 49 -9.16 7.35 -7.63
N ALA A 50 -8.37 6.29 -7.69
CA ALA A 50 -8.55 5.09 -6.91
C ALA A 50 -7.29 4.78 -6.10
N VAL A 51 -7.47 4.21 -4.92
CA VAL A 51 -6.39 3.73 -4.05
C VAL A 51 -6.56 2.23 -3.81
N SER A 52 -5.44 1.51 -3.78
CA SER A 52 -5.39 0.10 -3.38
C SER A 52 -4.46 -0.05 -2.18
N GLY A 53 -4.88 -0.83 -1.18
CA GLY A 53 -4.11 -1.06 0.04
C GLY A 53 -3.97 0.16 0.96
N MET A 54 -4.76 1.23 0.76
CA MET A 54 -4.78 2.46 1.56
C MET A 54 -6.20 2.85 1.96
N GLU A 55 -6.35 3.58 3.07
CA GLU A 55 -7.63 4.13 3.52
C GLU A 55 -7.76 5.61 3.17
N VAL A 56 -8.93 6.03 2.70
CA VAL A 56 -9.25 7.45 2.50
C VAL A 56 -9.84 8.00 3.80
N LYS A 57 -9.25 9.08 4.32
CA LYS A 57 -9.70 9.77 5.55
C LYS A 57 -10.14 11.20 5.23
N PRO A 58 -11.09 11.77 6.02
CA PRO A 58 -11.40 13.19 5.95
C PRO A 58 -10.16 14.05 6.17
N ALA A 59 -10.06 15.18 5.49
CA ALA A 59 -9.01 16.15 5.73
C ALA A 59 -9.08 16.70 7.16
N GLY A 60 -7.93 16.99 7.76
CA GLY A 60 -7.85 17.57 9.10
C GLY A 60 -6.67 17.06 9.90
N ALA A 61 -6.94 16.21 10.89
CA ALA A 61 -5.95 15.78 11.88
C ALA A 61 -4.71 15.13 11.24
N VAL A 62 -3.54 15.62 11.64
CA VAL A 62 -2.26 14.99 11.30
C VAL A 62 -2.16 13.68 12.09
N ALA A 63 -2.08 12.57 11.37
CA ALA A 63 -1.87 11.25 11.96
C ALA A 63 -0.67 10.56 11.28
N PRO A 64 -0.09 9.52 11.91
CA PRO A 64 0.90 8.70 11.24
C PRO A 64 0.32 8.06 9.98
N ASN A 65 1.13 7.98 8.92
CA ASN A 65 0.79 7.32 7.64
C ASN A 65 -0.43 7.90 6.90
N VAL A 66 -0.83 9.15 7.19
CA VAL A 66 -1.82 9.88 6.37
C VAL A 66 -1.16 11.06 5.66
N GLY A 67 -1.73 11.42 4.51
CA GLY A 67 -1.27 12.52 3.68
C GLY A 67 -2.33 12.92 2.66
N HIS A 68 -1.93 13.68 1.65
CA HIS A 68 -2.78 14.04 0.53
C HIS A 68 -1.99 13.86 -0.77
N HIS A 69 -2.67 13.48 -1.85
CA HIS A 69 -2.07 13.34 -3.16
C HIS A 69 -2.21 14.65 -3.94
N HIS A 70 -1.18 14.99 -4.71
CA HIS A 70 -1.19 16.15 -5.60
C HIS A 70 -1.44 15.70 -7.04
N LEU A 71 -2.25 16.47 -7.75
CA LEU A 71 -2.40 16.37 -9.20
C LEU A 71 -1.65 17.55 -9.82
N LEU A 72 -0.60 17.26 -10.57
CA LEU A 72 0.17 18.27 -11.29
C LEU A 72 -0.16 18.18 -12.77
N ILE A 73 -0.47 19.32 -13.39
CA ILE A 73 -0.74 19.43 -14.83
C ILE A 73 0.32 20.35 -15.42
N ASN A 74 1.14 19.82 -16.34
CA ASN A 74 2.23 20.57 -16.99
C ASN A 74 3.20 21.24 -15.99
N ALA A 75 3.40 20.64 -14.82
CA ALA A 75 4.25 21.18 -13.75
C ALA A 75 5.21 20.10 -13.21
N GLU A 76 6.36 20.53 -12.70
CA GLU A 76 7.32 19.66 -12.03
C GLU A 76 6.87 19.33 -10.59
N PRO A 77 7.22 18.15 -10.06
CA PRO A 77 6.89 17.78 -8.69
C PRO A 77 7.59 18.70 -7.68
N VAL A 78 6.84 19.11 -6.66
CA VAL A 78 7.39 19.79 -5.48
C VAL A 78 8.23 18.80 -4.67
N LYS A 79 9.38 19.23 -4.14
CA LYS A 79 10.25 18.36 -3.35
C LYS A 79 9.56 17.91 -2.07
N ALA A 80 9.87 16.70 -1.65
CA ALA A 80 9.34 16.16 -0.39
C ALA A 80 9.71 17.08 0.79
N GLY A 81 8.69 17.44 1.59
CA GLY A 81 8.85 18.34 2.73
C GLY A 81 8.67 19.83 2.41
N GLU A 82 8.57 20.21 1.14
CA GLU A 82 8.23 21.57 0.74
C GLU A 82 6.71 21.73 0.58
N VAL A 83 6.22 22.95 0.81
CA VAL A 83 4.79 23.29 0.68
C VAL A 83 4.49 23.55 -0.79
N VAL A 84 3.41 22.96 -1.30
CA VAL A 84 2.91 23.30 -2.65
C VAL A 84 2.44 24.75 -2.66
N PRO A 85 2.95 25.59 -3.57
CA PRO A 85 2.51 26.97 -3.68
C PRO A 85 0.99 27.07 -3.88
N ALA A 86 0.35 28.06 -3.25
CA ALA A 86 -1.06 28.38 -3.49
C ALA A 86 -1.13 29.63 -4.37
N ASP A 87 -0.93 29.47 -5.67
CA ASP A 87 -0.91 30.54 -6.67
C ASP A 87 -1.89 30.26 -7.81
N ALA A 88 -1.96 31.14 -8.82
CA ALA A 88 -2.92 31.00 -9.91
C ALA A 88 -2.66 29.77 -10.83
N THR A 89 -1.53 29.09 -10.65
CA THR A 89 -1.09 27.94 -11.45
C THR A 89 -1.09 26.62 -10.68
N HIS A 90 -1.48 26.62 -9.40
CA HIS A 90 -1.56 25.46 -8.50
C HIS A 90 -2.94 25.35 -7.85
#